data_AF-T1BCC6-F1
#
_entry.id   AF-T1BCC6-F1
#
_cell.length_a   1.000
_cell.length_b   1.000
_cell.length_c   1.000
_cell.angle_alpha   90.00
_cell.angle_beta   90.00
_cell.angle_gamma   90.00
#
_symmetry.space_group_name_H-M   'P 1'
#
loop_
_entity.id
_entity.type
_entity.pdbx_description
1 polymer ?
#
loop_
_entity_poly.entity_id
_entity_poly.type
_entity_poly.pdbx_seq_one_letter_code
_entity_poly.pdbx_strand_id
1 'polypeptide(L)' 'RVFRSLDSIVGNEQTARQWLNSENRGLNGRPVDLIRQTEGLVRVVHYLDASRGLV' A
#
# COMPACT_ATOMS: atom_id res chain seq x y z
N ARG A 1 6.52 9.26 4.69
CA ARG A 1 6.88 8.97 3.28
C ARG A 1 5.83 8.04 2.67
N VAL A 2 5.66 6.83 3.22
CA VAL A 2 4.62 5.86 2.82
C VAL A 2 3.21 6.45 2.74
N PHE A 3 2.77 7.21 3.75
CA PHE A 3 1.47 7.89 3.71
C PHE A 3 1.32 8.91 2.57
N ARG A 4 2.38 9.65 2.20
CA ARG A 4 2.33 10.57 1.04
C ARG A 4 2.33 9.81 -0.29
N SER A 5 3.05 8.69 -0.38
CA SER A 5 2.99 7.81 -1.56
C SER A 5 1.60 7.17 -1.71
N LEU A 6 0.98 6.79 -0.59
CA LEU A 6 -0.40 6.28 -0.55
C LEU A 6 -1.41 7.36 -0.98
N ASP A 7 -1.23 8.61 -0.55
CA ASP A 7 -2.10 9.74 -0.91
C ASP A 7 -2.17 9.93 -2.43
N SER A 8 -1.03 9.74 -3.12
CA SER A 8 -0.94 9.90 -4.56
C SER A 8 -1.62 8.81 -5.39
N ILE A 9 -1.86 7.62 -4.81
CA ILE A 9 -2.49 6.48 -5.48
C ILE A 9 -3.98 6.41 -5.14
N VAL A 10 -4.31 6.75 -3.90
CA VAL A 10 -5.62 6.42 -3.34
C VAL A 10 -6.53 7.65 -3.23
N GLY A 11 -6.00 8.87 -3.42
CA GLY A 11 -6.74 10.10 -3.69
C GLY A 11 -7.55 10.68 -2.52
N ASN A 12 -7.93 9.86 -1.54
CA ASN A 12 -8.54 10.28 -0.28
C ASN A 12 -8.22 9.31 0.86
N GLU A 13 -8.25 9.79 2.10
CA GLU A 13 -7.91 9.02 3.31
C GLU A 13 -8.82 7.79 3.51
N GLN A 14 -10.08 7.87 3.11
CA GLN A 14 -11.04 6.79 3.31
C GLN A 14 -10.76 5.60 2.38
N THR A 15 -10.48 5.85 1.11
CA THR A 15 -10.06 4.85 0.15
C THR A 15 -8.68 4.29 0.55
N ALA A 16 -7.78 5.12 1.09
CA ALA A 16 -6.49 4.66 1.63
C ALA A 16 -6.68 3.67 2.78
N ARG A 17 -7.56 3.99 3.74
CA ARG A 17 -7.92 3.09 4.84
C ARG A 17 -8.59 1.81 4.33
N GLN A 18 -9.48 1.89 3.35
CA GLN A 18 -10.11 0.71 2.77
C GLN A 18 -9.08 -0.20 2.09
N TRP A 19 -8.16 0.35 1.30
CA TRP A 19 -7.10 -0.40 0.65
C TRP A 19 -6.17 -1.08 1.67
N LEU A 20 -5.77 -0.35 2.72
CA LEU A 20 -4.91 -0.89 3.78
C LEU A 20 -5.53 -2.10 4.50
N ASN A 21 -6.85 -2.08 4.70
CA ASN A 21 -7.59 -3.15 5.37
C ASN A 21 -8.07 -4.26 4.41
N SER A 22 -7.96 -4.08 3.10
CA SER A 22 -8.39 -5.05 2.11
C SER A 22 -7.30 -6.06 1.79
N GLU A 23 -7.70 -7.27 1.43
CA GLU A 23 -6.77 -8.28 0.89
C GLU A 23 -6.19 -7.81 -0.44
N ASN A 24 -4.87 -7.72 -0.52
CA ASN A 24 -4.17 -7.34 -1.74
C ASN A 24 -3.49 -8.57 -2.36
N ARG A 25 -3.98 -9.00 -3.52
CA ARG A 25 -3.46 -10.17 -4.25
C ARG A 25 -2.01 -10.02 -4.69
N GLY A 26 -1.56 -8.81 -5.04
CA GLY A 26 -0.16 -8.57 -5.41
C GLY A 26 0.79 -8.65 -4.21
N LEU A 27 0.28 -8.39 -3.01
CA LEU A 27 1.01 -8.49 -1.76
C LEU A 27 0.82 -9.83 -1.04
N ASN A 28 -0.13 -10.67 -1.49
CA ASN A 28 -0.57 -11.89 -0.82
C ASN A 28 -0.94 -11.67 0.65
N GLY A 29 -1.70 -10.61 0.93
CA GLY A 29 -2.18 -10.29 2.28
C GLY A 29 -2.71 -8.86 2.39
N ARG A 30 -3.18 -8.51 3.60
CA ARG A 30 -3.61 -7.14 3.90
C ARG A 30 -2.41 -6.24 4.15
N PRO A 31 -2.31 -5.08 3.47
CA PRO A 31 -1.20 -4.15 3.68
C PRO A 31 -1.01 -3.74 5.15
N VAL A 32 -2.10 -3.57 5.91
CA VAL A 32 -2.07 -3.20 7.34
C VAL A 32 -1.37 -4.23 8.23
N ASP A 33 -1.38 -5.50 7.84
CA ASP A 33 -0.69 -6.56 8.58
C ASP A 33 0.80 -6.60 8.18
N LEU A 34 1.09 -6.40 6.89
CA LEU A 34 2.44 -6.43 6.34
C LEU A 34 3.31 -5.28 6.87
N ILE A 35 2.77 -4.06 6.97
CA ILE A 35 3.53 -2.90 7.45
C ILE A 35 3.97 -2.99 8.92
N ARG A 36 3.45 -3.96 9.70
CA ARG A 36 3.89 -4.20 11.08
C ARG A 36 5.30 -4.76 11.17
N GLN A 37 5.81 -5.31 10.07
CA GLN A 37 7.17 -5.82 9.95
C GLN A 37 7.97 -4.95 8.97
N THR A 38 9.26 -4.76 9.22
CA THR A 38 10.12 -3.92 8.37
C THR A 38 10.17 -4.42 6.92
N GLU A 39 10.24 -5.74 6.72
CA GLU A 39 10.23 -6.34 5.39
C GLU A 39 8.89 -6.10 4.66
N GLY A 40 7.77 -6.28 5.36
CA GLY A 40 6.45 -6.04 4.78
C GLY A 40 6.22 -4.57 4.44
N LEU A 41 6.76 -3.63 5.22
CA LEU A 41 6.75 -2.21 4.88
C LEU A 41 7.48 -1.93 3.56
N VAL A 42 8.69 -2.48 3.39
CA VAL A 42 9.48 -2.34 2.15
C VAL A 42 8.72 -2.92 0.96
N ARG A 43 8.12 -4.11 1.12
CA ARG A 43 7.31 -4.75 0.08
C ARG A 43 6.09 -3.92 -0.33
N VAL A 44 5.38 -3.36 0.64
CA VAL A 44 4.22 -2.48 0.40
C VAL A 44 4.64 -1.22 -0.36
N VAL A 45 5.77 -0.61 -0.01
CA VAL A 45 6.29 0.57 -0.73
C VAL A 45 6.65 0.23 -2.18
N HIS A 46 7.39 -0.85 -2.41
CA HIS A 46 7.74 -1.29 -3.77
C HIS A 46 6.51 -1.59 -4.62
N TYR A 47 5.47 -2.21 -4.05
CA TYR A 47 4.22 -2.46 -4.75
C TYR A 47 3.53 -1.16 -5.19
N LEU A 48 3.46 -0.17 -4.30
CA LEU A 48 2.85 1.13 -4.59
C LEU A 48 3.66 1.89 -5.66
N ASP A 49 4.98 1.86 -5.58
CA ASP A 49 5.86 2.49 -6.58
C ASP A 49 5.71 1.83 -7.96
N ALA A 50 5.66 0.49 -8.02
CA ALA A 50 5.43 -0.24 -9.27
C ALA A 50 4.04 0.06 -9.86
N SER A 51 3.00 0.11 -9.02
CA SER A 51 1.63 0.42 -9.46
C SER A 51 1.49 1.85 -9.99
N ARG A 52 2.34 2.80 -9.54
CA ARG A 52 2.39 4.18 -10.06
C ARG A 52 3.09 4.31 -11.41
N GLY A 53 4.00 3.41 -11.76
CA GLY A 53 4.69 3.42 -13.06
C GLY A 53 3.90 2.73 -14.18
N LEU A 54 2.82 2.02 -13.83
CA LEU A 54 1.97 1.28 -14.75
C LEU A 54 0.69 2.05 -15.16
N VAL A 55 0.44 3.23 -14.58
CA VAL A 55 -0.72 4.09 -14.92
C VAL A 55 -0.37 5.10 -16.02
#